data_AF-A0A4Q7MI71-F1
#
_entry.id   AF-A0A4Q7MI71-F1
#
_cell.length_a   1.000
_cell.length_b   1.000
_cell.length_c   1.000
_cell.angle_alpha   90.00
_cell.angle_beta   90.00
_cell.angle_gamma   90.00
#
_symmetry.space_group_name_H-M   'P 1'
#
loop_
_entity.id
_entity.type
_entity.pdbx_description
1 polymer ?
#
loop_
_entity_poly.entity_id
_entity_poly.type
_entity_poly.pdbx_seq_one_letter_code
_entity_poly.pdbx_strand_id
1 'polypeptide(L)'
;MVDDIPAGGAGTDEADPRAAAIRFVTRDISDEEAAAVTAVLLATLDETTVAASVAEPARNAWVQSAGALRSPLAVGPGAWGRTGR
;
A
#
# COMPACT_ATOMS: atom_id res chain seq x y z
N MET A 1 21.28 -21.36 26.26
CA MET A 1 20.64 -21.80 25.01
C MET A 1 20.11 -20.53 24.38
N VAL A 2 20.98 -19.84 23.66
CA VAL A 2 20.65 -18.60 22.92
C VAL A 2 20.31 -19.09 21.53
N ASP A 3 19.08 -18.87 21.10
CA ASP A 3 18.68 -19.17 19.73
C ASP A 3 19.41 -18.21 18.78
N ASP A 4 20.18 -18.78 17.87
CA ASP A 4 20.73 -18.07 16.71
C ASP A 4 19.56 -17.52 15.89
N ILE A 5 19.42 -16.20 15.83
CA ILE A 5 18.55 -15.53 14.86
C ILE A 5 19.23 -15.71 13.51
N PRO A 6 18.66 -16.46 12.54
CA PRO A 6 19.27 -16.57 11.23
C PRO A 6 19.31 -15.17 10.62
N ALA A 7 20.51 -14.67 10.36
CA ALA A 7 20.72 -13.51 9.52
C ALA A 7 19.92 -13.72 8.24
N GLY A 8 18.95 -12.83 8.00
CA GLY A 8 18.08 -12.86 6.83
C GLY A 8 18.94 -13.09 5.60
N GLY A 9 18.56 -14.12 4.82
CA GLY A 9 19.36 -14.61 3.72
C GLY A 9 19.79 -13.47 2.80
N ALA A 10 21.09 -13.23 2.73
CA ALA A 10 21.70 -12.62 1.57
C ALA A 10 21.48 -13.58 0.41
N GLY A 11 20.35 -13.41 -0.28
CA GLY A 11 20.12 -14.03 -1.57
C GLY A 11 21.27 -13.66 -2.48
N THR A 12 21.86 -14.67 -3.09
CA THR A 12 22.87 -14.66 -4.15
C THR A 12 22.93 -13.39 -4.98
N ASP A 13 24.16 -12.97 -5.30
CA ASP A 13 24.66 -11.89 -6.18
C ASP A 13 24.12 -11.91 -7.64
N GLU A 14 22.95 -12.50 -7.85
CA GLU A 14 22.22 -12.55 -9.11
C GLU A 14 21.32 -11.31 -9.16
N ALA A 15 21.53 -10.47 -10.17
CA ALA A 15 20.68 -9.30 -10.39
C ALA A 15 19.22 -9.73 -10.57
N ASP A 16 18.29 -9.04 -9.88
CA ASP A 16 16.86 -9.27 -10.04
C ASP A 16 16.47 -9.12 -11.53
N PRO A 17 15.83 -10.13 -12.17
CA PRO A 17 15.50 -10.08 -13.59
C PRO A 17 14.61 -8.88 -13.96
N ARG A 18 13.86 -8.33 -12.99
CA ARG A 18 13.04 -7.11 -13.17
C ARG A 18 13.90 -5.86 -13.40
N ALA A 19 15.16 -5.85 -12.93
CA ALA A 19 16.08 -4.74 -13.18
C ALA A 19 16.35 -4.53 -14.67
N ALA A 20 16.31 -5.61 -15.48
CA ALA A 20 16.47 -5.52 -16.94
C ALA A 20 15.35 -4.73 -17.65
N ALA A 21 14.20 -4.52 -16.98
CA ALA A 21 13.11 -3.71 -17.50
C ALA A 21 13.27 -2.20 -17.24
N ILE A 22 14.23 -1.81 -16.39
CA ILE A 22 14.46 -0.40 -16.01
C ILE A 22 15.47 0.22 -16.97
N ARG A 23 15.12 1.38 -17.53
CA ARG A 23 16.00 2.16 -18.42
C ARG A 23 16.05 3.62 -17.99
N PHE A 24 17.27 4.13 -17.84
CA PHE A 24 17.53 5.55 -17.64
C PHE A 24 17.53 6.29 -19.00
N VAL A 25 16.70 7.33 -19.11
CA VAL A 25 16.61 8.18 -20.32
C VAL A 25 17.47 9.44 -20.18
N THR A 26 17.75 9.85 -18.95
CA THR A 26 18.64 10.96 -18.62
C THR A 26 20.10 10.60 -18.89
N ARG A 27 20.88 11.60 -19.31
CA ARG A 27 22.33 11.49 -19.44
C ARG A 27 23.02 11.69 -18.09
N ASP A 28 24.31 11.36 -18.03
CA ASP A 28 25.21 11.65 -16.91
C ASP A 28 24.75 11.05 -15.56
N ILE A 29 24.21 9.83 -15.58
CA ILE A 29 23.95 9.04 -14.38
C ILE A 29 25.16 8.16 -14.09
N SER A 30 25.61 8.16 -12.83
CA SER A 30 26.64 7.23 -12.36
C SER A 30 26.07 5.84 -12.12
N ASP A 31 26.94 4.83 -12.17
CA ASP A 31 26.57 3.43 -11.91
C ASP A 31 26.00 3.26 -10.48
N GLU A 32 26.50 4.03 -9.52
CA GLU A 32 26.02 4.03 -8.14
C GLU A 32 24.59 4.58 -8.03
N GLU A 33 24.30 5.71 -8.69
CA GLU A 33 22.95 6.28 -8.73
C GLU A 33 21.97 5.34 -9.43
N ALA A 34 22.40 4.71 -10.54
CA ALA A 34 21.59 3.73 -11.25
C ALA A 34 21.24 2.53 -10.37
N ALA A 35 22.22 2.01 -9.62
CA ALA A 35 22.03 0.91 -8.69
C ALA A 35 21.09 1.31 -7.53
N ALA A 36 21.30 2.49 -6.93
CA ALA A 36 20.48 2.99 -5.84
C ALA A 36 19.00 3.15 -6.26
N VAL A 37 18.74 3.76 -7.41
CA VAL A 37 17.37 3.94 -7.92
C VAL A 37 16.72 2.59 -8.24
N THR A 38 17.47 1.67 -8.84
CA THR A 38 16.97 0.32 -9.13
C THR A 38 16.58 -0.40 -7.84
N ALA A 39 17.42 -0.36 -6.81
CA ALA A 39 17.14 -0.95 -5.51
C ALA A 39 15.88 -0.37 -4.85
N VAL A 40 15.71 0.95 -4.90
CA VAL A 40 14.51 1.63 -4.35
C VAL A 40 13.25 1.21 -5.10
N LEU A 41 13.29 1.15 -6.43
CA LEU A 41 12.14 0.76 -7.23
C LEU A 41 11.74 -0.70 -6.97
N LEU A 42 12.70 -1.61 -6.88
CA LEU A 42 12.44 -3.02 -6.56
C LEU A 42 11.86 -3.18 -5.15
N ALA A 43 12.43 -2.51 -4.15
CA ALA A 43 11.91 -2.54 -2.78
C ALA A 43 10.48 -1.99 -2.70
N THR A 44 10.18 -0.93 -3.45
CA THR A 44 8.84 -0.34 -3.51
C THR A 44 7.85 -1.29 -4.17
N LEU A 45 8.25 -1.97 -5.26
CA LEU A 45 7.40 -2.97 -5.90
C LEU A 45 7.08 -4.11 -4.95
N ASP A 46 8.08 -4.62 -4.23
CA ASP A 46 7.89 -5.70 -3.26
C ASP A 46 6.91 -5.28 -2.15
N GLU A 47 7.04 -4.06 -1.59
CA GLU A 47 6.08 -3.51 -0.63
C GLU A 47 4.65 -3.40 -1.21
N THR A 48 4.51 -2.93 -2.46
CA THR A 48 3.17 -2.81 -3.08
C THR A 48 2.51 -4.17 -3.32
N THR A 49 3.28 -5.21 -3.65
CA THR A 49 2.74 -6.56 -3.79
C THR A 49 2.23 -7.13 -2.47
N VAL A 50 2.93 -6.83 -1.36
CA VAL A 50 2.49 -7.18 -0.01
C VAL A 50 1.21 -6.40 0.36
N ALA A 51 1.16 -5.09 0.09
CA ALA A 51 -0.02 -4.27 0.38
C ALA A 51 -1.26 -4.69 -0.43
N ALA A 52 -1.10 -5.09 -1.70
CA ALA A 52 -2.20 -5.59 -2.52
C ALA A 52 -2.81 -6.91 -2.01
N SER A 53 -2.08 -7.66 -1.18
CA SER A 53 -2.59 -8.89 -0.54
C SER A 53 -3.49 -8.63 0.68
N VAL A 54 -3.52 -7.39 1.18
CA VAL A 54 -4.44 -7.00 2.25
C VAL A 54 -5.82 -6.85 1.63
N ALA A 55 -6.59 -7.94 1.67
CA ALA A 55 -8.01 -7.89 1.35
C ALA A 55 -8.65 -6.77 2.18
N GLU A 56 -9.22 -5.76 1.52
CA GLU A 56 -10.01 -4.73 2.18
C GLU A 56 -10.98 -5.43 3.14
N PRO A 57 -10.97 -5.13 4.45
CA PRO A 57 -11.82 -5.84 5.39
C PRO A 57 -13.25 -5.70 4.90
N ALA A 58 -13.89 -6.83 4.61
CA ALA A 58 -15.26 -6.86 4.11
C ALA A 58 -16.09 -6.00 5.05
N ARG A 59 -16.66 -4.89 4.53
CA ARG A 59 -17.50 -4.00 5.34
C ARG A 59 -18.57 -4.86 5.97
N ASN A 60 -18.58 -4.92 7.29
CA ASN A 60 -19.46 -5.86 7.97
C ASN A 60 -20.92 -5.55 7.57
N ALA A 61 -21.72 -6.59 7.36
CA ALA A 61 -23.10 -6.44 6.87
C ALA A 61 -23.97 -5.59 7.82
N TRP A 62 -23.60 -5.53 9.11
CA TRP A 62 -24.23 -4.70 10.13
C TRP A 62 -23.98 -3.19 9.94
N VAL A 63 -22.80 -2.78 9.49
CA VAL A 63 -22.43 -1.39 9.20
C VAL A 63 -23.13 -0.95 7.91
N GLN A 64 -23.23 -1.85 6.93
CA GLN A 64 -23.98 -1.61 5.70
C GLN A 64 -25.49 -1.45 5.97
N SER A 65 -26.08 -2.31 6.81
CA SER A 65 -27.51 -2.23 7.16
C SER A 65 -27.83 -1.02 8.06
N ALA A 66 -26.93 -0.65 8.98
CA ALA A 66 -27.09 0.53 9.83
C ALA A 66 -27.06 1.86 9.06
N GLY A 67 -26.45 1.90 7.87
CA GLY A 67 -26.52 3.04 6.95
C GLY A 67 -27.87 3.13 6.24
N ALA A 68 -28.43 1.98 5.82
CA ALA A 68 -29.73 1.94 5.14
C ALA A 68 -30.91 2.32 6.05
N LEU A 69 -30.79 2.08 7.37
CA LEU A 69 -31.79 2.51 8.36
C LEU A 69 -31.71 4.00 8.69
N ARG A 70 -30.60 4.68 8.36
CA ARG A 70 -30.44 6.12 8.58
C ARG A 70 -30.70 6.85 7.27
N SER A 71 -31.91 7.37 7.09
CA SER A 71 -32.19 8.33 6.01
C SER A 71 -31.19 9.49 6.11
N PRO A 72 -30.59 9.94 5.00
CA PRO A 72 -29.75 11.13 5.00
C PRO A 72 -30.51 12.29 5.65
N LEU A 73 -29.88 12.96 6.62
CA LEU A 73 -30.45 14.16 7.22
C LEU A 73 -30.50 15.23 6.12
N ALA A 74 -31.71 15.63 5.74
CA ALA A 74 -31.89 16.72 4.78
C ALA A 74 -31.30 17.99 5.40
N VAL A 75 -30.20 18.49 4.84
CA VAL A 75 -29.57 19.73 5.29
C VAL A 75 -30.34 20.93 4.73
N GLY A 76 -30.76 21.85 5.60
CA GLY A 76 -31.48 23.06 5.18
C GLY A 76 -32.08 23.84 6.36
N PRO A 77 -32.45 25.12 6.16
CA PRO A 77 -33.08 25.93 7.20
C PRO A 77 -34.36 25.24 7.74
N GLY A 78 -34.43 25.03 9.05
CA GLY A 78 -35.57 24.38 9.72
C GLY A 78 -35.57 22.84 9.70
N ALA A 79 -34.60 22.18 9.08
CA ALA A 79 -34.52 20.71 9.09
C ALA A 79 -34.04 20.13 10.43
N TRP A 80 -33.19 20.86 11.14
CA TRP A 80 -32.64 20.49 12.45
C TRP A 80 -33.70 20.46 13.57
N GLY A 81 -34.79 21.20 13.45
CA GLY A 81 -35.85 21.25 14.47
C GLY A 81 -36.74 20.01 14.52
N ARG A 82 -36.69 19.15 13.49
CA ARG A 82 -37.57 17.98 13.34
C ARG A 82 -36.97 16.70 13.91
N THR A 83 -35.67 16.68 14.25
CA THR A 83 -34.94 15.47 14.63
C THR A 83 -34.85 15.27 16.15
N GLY A 84 -35.54 16.10 16.95
CA GLY A 84 -35.40 16.16 18.40
C GLY A 84 -36.71 16.24 19.20
N ARG A 85 -37.84 15.80 18.63
CA ARG A 85 -39.08 15.56 19.38
C ARG A 85 -39.42 14.08 19.39
#